data_AF-A0A5Y3UYQ8-F1
#
_entry.id   AF-A0A5Y3UYQ8-F1
#
_cell.length_a   1.000
_cell.length_b   1.000
_cell.length_c   1.000
_cell.angle_alpha   90.00
_cell.angle_beta   90.00
_cell.angle_gamma   90.00
#
_symmetry.space_group_name_H-M   'P 1'
#
loop_
_entity.id
_entity.type
_entity.pdbx_description
1 polymer ?
#
loop_
_entity_poly.entity_id
_entity_poly.type
_entity_poly.pdbx_seq_one_letter_code
_entity_poly.pdbx_strand_id
1 'polypeptide(L)'
;KSTDSGLKTLNSKAVGRLLAAGGIYNGNIEGFRGTAEKLGGDAPAGYQQVMDNKGLLIAGASIAAGLTMGRMRYPELEGLEHFGARGAYTSRPFDPDKAGGPIEHLTTEGVNITHEGIAIVEKHISRFDPGNEFMVSRLKKIANGNLLPEQVDLNYYTPECREYQRYCNLGWETGRPADNQEAYDLWNNTHTSTLEDYRITGNDLYHPDAPSW
;
A
#
# COMPACT_ATOMS: atom_id res chain seq x y z
N LYS A 1 3.61 -35.79 -30.52
CA LYS A 1 2.47 -34.85 -30.46
C LYS A 1 2.02 -34.73 -29.00
N SER A 2 2.42 -33.67 -28.29
CA SER A 2 1.80 -33.27 -27.02
C SER A 2 2.22 -31.84 -26.69
N THR A 3 1.39 -30.87 -27.03
CA THR A 3 1.57 -29.43 -26.73
C THR A 3 0.29 -28.83 -26.13
N ASP A 4 -0.54 -29.65 -25.46
CA ASP A 4 -1.89 -29.27 -25.03
C ASP A 4 -2.05 -29.15 -23.50
N SER A 5 -1.01 -29.46 -22.70
CA SER A 5 -1.13 -29.42 -21.23
C SER A 5 -0.92 -28.02 -20.62
N GLY A 6 -0.09 -27.17 -21.22
CA GLY A 6 0.28 -25.86 -20.66
C GLY A 6 -0.83 -24.80 -20.74
N LEU A 7 -1.65 -24.82 -21.79
CA LEU A 7 -2.81 -23.92 -21.96
C LEU A 7 -3.95 -24.26 -21.00
N LYS A 8 -4.17 -25.56 -20.73
CA LYS A 8 -5.21 -26.05 -19.80
C LYS A 8 -4.99 -25.61 -18.35
N THR A 9 -3.74 -25.33 -17.95
CA THR A 9 -3.43 -24.89 -16.59
C THR A 9 -3.79 -23.40 -16.39
N LEU A 10 -3.58 -22.58 -17.42
CA LEU A 10 -3.72 -21.13 -17.37
C LEU A 10 -5.17 -20.64 -17.48
N ASN A 11 -6.03 -21.37 -18.18
CA ASN A 11 -7.45 -21.05 -18.32
C ASN A 11 -8.34 -21.84 -17.33
N SER A 12 -7.83 -22.14 -16.14
CA SER A 12 -8.50 -22.96 -15.14
C SER A 12 -9.25 -22.14 -14.08
N LYS A 13 -10.18 -22.77 -13.36
CA LYS A 13 -10.90 -22.13 -12.23
C LYS A 13 -9.96 -21.59 -11.16
N ALA A 14 -8.83 -22.27 -10.91
CA ALA A 14 -7.86 -21.84 -9.92
C ALA A 14 -7.24 -20.48 -10.30
N VAL A 15 -6.86 -20.30 -11.56
CA VAL A 15 -6.36 -19.01 -12.08
C VAL A 15 -7.44 -17.94 -12.01
N GLY A 16 -8.68 -18.28 -12.36
CA GLY A 16 -9.84 -17.40 -12.19
C GLY A 16 -10.01 -16.87 -10.75
N ARG A 17 -9.91 -17.74 -9.75
CA ARG A 17 -10.00 -17.37 -8.33
C ARG A 17 -8.85 -16.47 -7.89
N LEU A 18 -7.64 -16.75 -8.36
CA LEU A 18 -6.47 -15.90 -8.10
C LEU A 18 -6.63 -14.52 -8.72
N LEU A 19 -7.17 -14.43 -9.94
CA LEU A 19 -7.48 -13.15 -10.57
C LEU A 19 -8.57 -12.40 -9.80
N ALA A 20 -9.59 -13.06 -9.29
CA ALA A 20 -10.61 -12.42 -8.45
C ALA A 20 -10.00 -11.90 -7.14
N ALA A 21 -9.16 -12.69 -6.48
CA ALA A 21 -8.43 -12.26 -5.30
C ALA A 21 -7.51 -11.06 -5.61
N GLY A 22 -6.79 -11.09 -6.74
CA GLY A 22 -5.95 -9.99 -7.21
C GLY A 22 -6.75 -8.73 -7.56
N GLY A 23 -7.93 -8.87 -8.15
CA GLY A 23 -8.83 -7.76 -8.48
C GLY A 23 -9.45 -7.10 -7.25
N ILE A 24 -9.83 -7.90 -6.23
CA ILE A 24 -10.27 -7.41 -4.92
C ILE A 24 -9.12 -6.72 -4.19
N TYR A 25 -7.94 -7.36 -4.13
CA TYR A 25 -6.75 -6.85 -3.45
C TYR A 25 -6.27 -5.53 -4.07
N ASN A 26 -6.24 -5.42 -5.41
CA ASN A 26 -5.79 -4.23 -6.11
C ASN A 26 -6.91 -3.20 -6.38
N GLY A 27 -8.13 -3.41 -5.87
CA GLY A 27 -9.28 -2.53 -6.17
C GLY A 27 -9.57 -2.37 -7.68
N ASN A 28 -9.18 -3.34 -8.50
CA ASN A 28 -9.32 -3.32 -9.96
C ASN A 28 -10.13 -4.53 -10.44
N ILE A 29 -11.39 -4.58 -10.01
CA ILE A 29 -12.29 -5.70 -10.30
C ILE A 29 -12.52 -5.84 -11.81
N GLU A 30 -12.73 -4.75 -12.54
CA GLU A 30 -13.04 -4.81 -13.97
C GLU A 30 -11.82 -5.21 -14.82
N GLY A 31 -10.62 -4.73 -14.49
CA GLY A 31 -9.40 -5.10 -15.22
C GLY A 31 -9.06 -6.58 -15.05
N PHE A 32 -9.14 -7.09 -13.82
CA PHE A 32 -8.87 -8.50 -13.54
C PHE A 32 -10.00 -9.42 -14.05
N ARG A 33 -11.26 -8.96 -14.04
CA ARG A 33 -12.37 -9.67 -14.72
C ARG A 33 -12.09 -9.78 -16.22
N GLY A 34 -11.70 -8.69 -16.88
CA GLY A 34 -11.37 -8.69 -18.29
C GLY A 34 -10.21 -9.63 -18.64
N THR A 35 -9.21 -9.77 -17.76
CA THR A 35 -8.14 -10.77 -17.91
C THR A 35 -8.67 -12.20 -17.80
N ALA A 36 -9.54 -12.48 -16.83
CA ALA A 36 -10.16 -13.81 -16.69
C ALA A 36 -10.99 -14.17 -17.93
N GLU A 37 -11.75 -13.21 -18.48
CA GLU A 37 -12.53 -13.35 -19.72
C GLU A 37 -11.65 -13.63 -20.93
N LYS A 38 -10.53 -12.90 -21.07
CA LYS A 38 -9.56 -13.09 -22.16
C LYS A 38 -8.83 -14.44 -22.09
N LEU A 39 -8.51 -14.93 -20.89
CA LEU A 39 -7.95 -16.27 -20.71
C LEU A 39 -8.94 -17.37 -21.11
N GLY A 40 -10.24 -17.10 -20.98
CA GLY A 40 -11.32 -18.01 -21.37
C GLY A 40 -11.29 -19.32 -20.57
N GLY A 41 -11.84 -20.39 -21.16
CA GLY A 41 -11.94 -21.69 -20.49
C GLY A 41 -12.76 -21.60 -19.20
N ASP A 42 -12.21 -22.15 -18.12
CA ASP A 42 -12.82 -22.20 -16.79
C ASP A 42 -12.45 -20.99 -15.91
N ALA A 43 -11.55 -20.11 -16.35
CA ALA A 43 -11.08 -18.97 -15.57
C ALA A 43 -12.21 -17.96 -15.23
N PRO A 44 -13.11 -17.56 -16.16
CA PRO A 44 -14.23 -16.68 -15.82
C PRO A 44 -15.16 -17.28 -14.75
N ALA A 45 -15.42 -18.58 -14.84
CA ALA A 45 -16.26 -19.28 -13.87
C ALA A 45 -15.59 -19.33 -12.48
N GLY A 46 -14.28 -19.57 -12.43
CA GLY A 46 -13.51 -19.50 -11.18
C GLY A 46 -13.48 -18.10 -10.56
N TYR A 47 -13.37 -17.06 -11.40
CA TYR A 47 -13.44 -15.65 -10.99
C TYR A 47 -14.79 -15.32 -10.38
N GLN A 48 -15.87 -15.64 -11.10
CA GLN A 48 -17.23 -15.33 -10.67
C GLN A 48 -17.62 -16.08 -9.39
N GLN A 49 -17.13 -17.32 -9.20
CA GLN A 49 -17.35 -18.08 -7.96
C GLN A 49 -16.86 -17.35 -6.70
N VAL A 50 -15.77 -16.57 -6.80
CA VAL A 50 -15.28 -15.76 -5.67
C VAL A 50 -16.16 -14.52 -5.50
N MET A 51 -16.50 -13.85 -6.59
CA MET A 51 -17.26 -12.58 -6.56
C MET A 51 -18.73 -12.74 -6.15
N ASP A 52 -19.37 -13.86 -6.51
CA ASP A 52 -20.78 -14.14 -6.16
C ASP A 52 -20.96 -14.63 -4.72
N ASN A 53 -19.88 -15.02 -4.04
CA ASN A 53 -19.95 -15.50 -2.68
C ASN A 53 -20.03 -14.32 -1.69
N LYS A 54 -21.27 -13.87 -1.41
CA LYS A 54 -21.62 -12.69 -0.60
C LYS A 54 -21.12 -12.70 0.86
N GLY A 55 -20.37 -13.70 1.30
CA GLY A 55 -19.99 -13.86 2.71
C GLY A 55 -18.61 -14.46 2.97
N LEU A 56 -17.76 -14.66 1.96
CA LEU A 56 -16.42 -15.22 2.18
C LEU A 56 -15.34 -14.26 1.68
N LEU A 57 -14.82 -13.44 2.60
CA LEU A 57 -13.51 -12.81 2.45
C LEU A 57 -12.46 -13.92 2.43
N ILE A 58 -11.99 -14.35 1.26
CA ILE A 58 -10.78 -15.18 1.19
C ILE A 58 -9.59 -14.26 1.48
N ALA A 59 -9.33 -14.08 2.77
CA ALA A 59 -8.06 -13.64 3.27
C ALA A 59 -7.00 -14.69 2.87
N GLY A 60 -5.97 -14.25 2.15
CA GLY A 60 -4.74 -15.01 1.98
C GLY A 60 -4.80 -16.17 0.98
N ALA A 61 -4.29 -15.91 -0.23
CA ALA A 61 -3.63 -16.94 -1.03
C ALA A 61 -2.40 -16.34 -1.72
N SER A 62 -1.40 -15.94 -0.91
CA SER A 62 -0.04 -15.85 -1.41
C SER A 62 0.63 -17.22 -1.31
N ILE A 63 1.58 -17.45 -2.22
CA ILE A 63 2.50 -18.59 -2.37
C ILE A 63 1.96 -19.72 -3.28
N ALA A 64 2.43 -19.73 -4.54
CA ALA A 64 2.98 -20.92 -5.23
C ALA A 64 2.99 -20.85 -6.79
N ALA A 65 3.13 -19.68 -7.44
CA ALA A 65 3.32 -19.64 -8.90
C ALA A 65 4.75 -19.28 -9.36
N GLY A 66 5.62 -18.81 -8.45
CA GLY A 66 6.97 -18.35 -8.80
C GLY A 66 8.03 -19.44 -8.99
N LEU A 67 7.76 -20.69 -8.61
CA LEU A 67 8.80 -21.74 -8.50
C LEU A 67 8.91 -22.71 -9.69
N THR A 68 8.09 -22.58 -10.74
CA THR A 68 8.15 -23.50 -11.90
C THR A 68 8.34 -22.83 -13.26
N MET A 69 8.42 -21.51 -13.35
CA MET A 69 8.54 -20.82 -14.65
C MET A 69 10.00 -20.54 -15.02
N GLY A 70 10.73 -21.61 -15.31
CA GLY A 70 11.99 -21.51 -16.05
C GLY A 70 11.73 -20.99 -17.48
N ARG A 71 12.35 -19.85 -17.80
CA ARG A 71 12.64 -19.33 -19.16
C ARG A 71 11.53 -19.52 -20.21
N MET A 72 10.54 -18.63 -20.22
CA MET A 72 9.86 -18.27 -21.46
C MET A 72 9.73 -16.74 -21.56
N ARG A 73 10.25 -16.20 -22.66
CA ARG A 73 10.33 -14.77 -22.96
C ARG A 73 8.99 -14.37 -23.59
N TYR A 74 8.18 -13.61 -22.86
CA TYR A 74 6.89 -13.09 -23.33
C TYR A 74 7.05 -11.62 -23.78
N PRO A 75 6.79 -11.28 -25.06
CA PRO A 75 6.78 -9.89 -25.53
C PRO A 75 5.51 -9.10 -25.15
N GLU A 76 4.55 -9.71 -24.46
CA GLU A 76 3.25 -9.10 -24.13
C GLU A 76 3.06 -8.90 -22.61
N LEU A 77 4.15 -9.00 -21.84
CA LEU A 77 4.19 -8.67 -20.40
C LEU A 77 4.61 -7.21 -20.13
N GLU A 78 5.03 -6.44 -21.13
CA GLU A 78 5.36 -5.01 -20.96
C GLU A 78 4.13 -4.18 -20.55
N GLY A 79 2.90 -4.69 -20.74
CA GLY A 79 1.67 -4.06 -20.24
C GLY A 79 1.29 -4.42 -18.80
N LEU A 80 2.02 -5.35 -18.15
CA LEU A 80 1.76 -5.81 -16.78
C LEU A 80 2.71 -5.17 -15.76
N GLU A 81 3.79 -4.52 -16.20
CA GLU A 81 4.70 -3.76 -15.33
C GLU A 81 4.14 -2.39 -14.90
N HIS A 82 2.97 -1.98 -15.41
CA HIS A 82 2.40 -0.66 -15.16
C HIS A 82 1.10 -0.66 -14.32
N PHE A 83 0.86 -1.72 -13.55
CA PHE A 83 -0.11 -1.68 -12.46
C PHE A 83 0.65 -1.70 -11.15
N GLY A 84 1.18 -0.53 -10.75
CA GLY A 84 1.57 -0.30 -9.36
C GLY A 84 0.42 -0.76 -8.45
N ALA A 85 0.75 -1.42 -7.35
CA ALA A 85 -0.24 -1.83 -6.36
C ALA A 85 -1.08 -0.59 -6.01
N ARG A 86 -2.40 -0.67 -6.18
CA ARG A 86 -3.27 0.35 -5.59
C ARG A 86 -3.39 0.03 -4.13
N GLY A 87 -3.17 1.02 -3.26
CA GLY A 87 -3.47 0.89 -1.85
C GLY A 87 -4.93 0.47 -1.66
N ALA A 88 -5.17 -0.61 -0.91
CA ALA A 88 -6.50 -1.16 -0.69
C ALA A 88 -7.41 -0.16 0.07
N TYR A 89 -6.82 0.73 0.88
CA TYR A 89 -7.53 1.74 1.64
C TYR A 89 -7.46 3.13 1.01
N THR A 90 -6.32 3.48 0.43
CA THR A 90 -6.06 4.82 -0.13
C THR A 90 -6.45 4.95 -1.60
N SER A 91 -6.59 3.83 -2.32
CA SER A 91 -6.70 3.76 -3.79
C SER A 91 -5.53 4.40 -4.55
N ARG A 92 -4.46 4.81 -3.86
CA ARG A 92 -3.29 5.46 -4.46
C ARG A 92 -2.39 4.42 -5.12
N PRO A 93 -1.92 4.63 -6.35
CA PRO A 93 -0.94 3.74 -6.96
C PRO A 93 0.42 3.88 -6.26
N PHE A 94 1.06 2.77 -5.93
CA PHE A 94 2.40 2.72 -5.36
C PHE A 94 3.13 1.42 -5.74
N ASP A 95 4.45 1.39 -5.56
CA ASP A 95 5.29 0.21 -5.74
C ASP A 95 5.63 -0.41 -4.37
N PRO A 96 5.09 -1.60 -4.04
CA PRO A 96 5.33 -2.26 -2.75
C PRO A 96 6.78 -2.72 -2.58
N ASP A 97 7.52 -2.99 -3.67
CA ASP A 97 8.93 -3.37 -3.59
C ASP A 97 9.82 -2.17 -3.24
N LYS A 98 9.32 -0.95 -3.42
CA LYS A 98 9.96 0.31 -3.04
C LYS A 98 9.37 0.95 -1.78
N ALA A 99 8.58 0.21 -1.02
CA ALA A 99 7.91 0.70 0.19
C ALA A 99 8.83 0.84 1.42
N GLY A 100 10.08 0.38 1.35
CA GLY A 100 10.99 0.36 2.50
C GLY A 100 10.61 -0.68 3.57
N GLY A 101 9.88 -1.73 3.19
CA GLY A 101 9.45 -2.81 4.08
C GLY A 101 8.07 -3.36 3.70
N PRO A 102 7.66 -4.52 4.25
CA PRO A 102 6.34 -5.09 3.97
C PRO A 102 5.20 -4.18 4.45
N ILE A 103 4.03 -4.30 3.83
CA ILE A 103 2.78 -3.74 4.37
C ILE A 103 2.31 -4.62 5.52
N GLU A 104 1.99 -4.00 6.65
CA GLU A 104 1.54 -4.66 7.88
C GLU A 104 0.12 -4.23 8.24
N HIS A 105 -0.49 -4.86 9.25
CA HIS A 105 -1.83 -4.53 9.74
C HIS A 105 -1.71 -3.87 11.13
N LEU A 106 -1.22 -2.65 11.15
CA LEU A 106 -0.92 -1.90 12.37
C LEU A 106 -2.16 -1.16 12.91
N THR A 107 -2.03 -0.65 14.14
CA THR A 107 -3.05 0.16 14.81
C THR A 107 -2.40 1.36 15.49
N THR A 108 -3.13 2.45 15.56
CA THR A 108 -2.78 3.65 16.34
C THR A 108 -3.34 3.59 17.77
N GLU A 109 -4.20 2.60 18.06
CA GLU A 109 -4.84 2.44 19.37
C GLU A 109 -3.80 2.16 20.46
N GLY A 110 -3.90 2.89 21.58
CA GLY A 110 -3.01 2.72 22.73
C GLY A 110 -1.60 3.26 22.54
N VAL A 111 -1.30 3.93 21.41
CA VAL A 111 -0.01 4.59 21.19
C VAL A 111 0.13 5.79 22.12
N ASN A 112 1.28 5.87 22.80
CA ASN A 112 1.65 7.04 23.61
C ASN A 112 2.52 7.98 22.79
N ILE A 113 2.10 9.25 22.69
CA ILE A 113 2.89 10.30 22.04
C ILE A 113 4.01 10.73 22.99
N THR A 114 5.27 10.44 22.62
CA THR A 114 6.47 10.76 23.40
C THR A 114 7.33 11.83 22.72
N HIS A 115 8.16 12.52 23.51
CA HIS A 115 9.14 13.48 22.97
C HIS A 115 10.13 12.83 21.98
N GLU A 116 10.53 11.58 22.22
CA GLU A 116 11.43 10.84 21.34
C GLU A 116 10.80 10.58 19.97
N GLY A 117 9.53 10.13 19.94
CA GLY A 117 8.84 9.97 18.68
C GLY A 117 8.52 11.30 18.01
N ILE A 118 8.27 12.38 18.76
CA ILE A 118 8.13 13.72 18.17
C ILE A 118 9.42 14.13 17.46
N ALA A 119 10.59 13.84 18.03
CA ALA A 119 11.86 14.11 17.35
C ALA A 119 12.02 13.31 16.05
N ILE A 120 11.48 12.08 16.00
CA ILE A 120 11.41 11.28 14.76
C ILE A 120 10.50 11.96 13.73
N VAL A 121 9.29 12.38 14.13
CA VAL A 121 8.36 13.12 13.26
C VAL A 121 9.02 14.37 12.72
N GLU A 122 9.65 15.19 13.58
CA GLU A 122 10.33 16.41 13.16
C GLU A 122 11.47 16.14 12.17
N LYS A 123 12.26 15.07 12.38
CA LYS A 123 13.32 14.65 11.45
C LYS A 123 12.77 14.11 10.12
N HIS A 124 11.58 13.52 10.14
CA HIS A 124 10.91 13.09 8.92
C HIS A 124 10.46 14.30 8.11
N ILE A 125 9.64 15.17 8.71
CA ILE A 125 9.01 16.28 8.00
C ILE A 125 9.98 17.38 7.56
N SER A 126 11.17 17.48 8.19
CA SER A 126 12.17 18.50 7.83
C SER A 126 12.69 18.42 6.39
N ARG A 127 12.37 17.35 5.65
CA ARG A 127 12.72 17.17 4.23
C ARG A 127 11.67 17.70 3.25
N PHE A 128 10.51 18.13 3.77
CA PHE A 128 9.39 18.63 2.97
C PHE A 128 9.18 20.13 3.18
N ASP A 129 8.29 20.70 2.37
CA ASP A 129 7.92 22.10 2.49
C ASP A 129 7.12 22.36 3.79
N PRO A 130 7.08 23.61 4.29
CA PRO A 130 6.31 23.99 5.48
C PRO A 130 4.82 23.63 5.38
N GLY A 131 4.16 23.40 6.53
CA GLY A 131 2.73 23.02 6.58
C GLY A 131 2.36 22.04 7.70
N ASN A 132 3.35 21.54 8.44
CA ASN A 132 3.21 20.52 9.48
C ASN A 132 3.23 21.09 10.91
N GLU A 133 3.47 22.40 11.05
CA GLU A 133 3.75 23.05 12.33
C GLU A 133 2.58 22.95 13.32
N PHE A 134 1.35 22.98 12.79
CA PHE A 134 0.15 22.87 13.60
C PHE A 134 0.07 21.50 14.29
N MET A 135 0.25 20.42 13.54
CA MET A 135 0.19 19.06 14.09
C MET A 135 1.34 18.82 15.07
N VAL A 136 2.57 19.22 14.73
CA VAL A 136 3.73 19.11 15.63
C VAL A 136 3.50 19.87 16.96
N SER A 137 2.88 21.06 16.89
CA SER A 137 2.54 21.83 18.10
C SER A 137 1.53 21.09 18.99
N ARG A 138 0.52 20.44 18.40
CA ARG A 138 -0.42 19.59 19.14
C ARG A 138 0.28 18.40 19.81
N LEU A 139 1.12 17.68 19.06
CA LEU A 139 1.89 16.55 19.61
C LEU A 139 2.74 16.98 20.82
N LYS A 140 3.41 18.13 20.75
CA LYS A 140 4.20 18.68 21.86
C LYS A 140 3.33 19.03 23.08
N LYS A 141 2.13 19.57 22.89
CA LYS A 141 1.20 19.83 24.00
C LYS A 141 0.75 18.52 24.66
N ILE A 142 0.50 17.48 23.87
CA ILE A 142 0.12 16.15 24.36
C ILE A 142 1.25 15.51 25.17
N ALA A 143 2.47 15.47 24.63
CA ALA A 143 3.63 14.92 25.33
C ALA A 143 3.93 15.64 26.66
N ASN A 144 3.63 16.94 26.74
CA ASN A 144 3.77 17.73 27.96
C ASN A 144 2.57 17.60 28.94
N GLY A 145 1.54 16.81 28.61
CA GLY A 145 0.34 16.67 29.44
C GLY A 145 -0.61 17.88 29.42
N ASN A 146 -0.41 18.82 28.49
CA ASN A 146 -1.21 20.04 28.36
C ASN A 146 -2.45 19.86 27.45
N LEU A 147 -2.56 18.71 26.77
CA LEU A 147 -3.66 18.37 25.87
C LEU A 147 -3.86 16.85 25.92
N LEU A 148 -5.11 16.38 25.91
CA LEU A 148 -5.39 14.96 25.75
C LEU A 148 -5.30 14.59 24.26
N PRO A 149 -4.73 13.41 23.90
CA PRO A 149 -4.64 13.00 22.51
C PRO A 149 -6.03 12.73 21.93
N GLU A 150 -6.25 13.20 20.71
CA GLU A 150 -7.37 12.80 19.88
C GLU A 150 -6.93 11.77 18.83
N GLN A 151 -7.89 11.08 18.21
CA GLN A 151 -7.58 10.07 17.19
C GLN A 151 -6.76 10.64 16.03
N VAL A 152 -7.01 11.91 15.65
CA VAL A 152 -6.27 12.58 14.58
C VAL A 152 -4.81 12.85 14.95
N ASP A 153 -4.49 13.08 16.22
CA ASP A 153 -3.10 13.23 16.66
C ASP A 153 -2.34 11.90 16.55
N LEU A 154 -3.00 10.78 16.86
CA LEU A 154 -2.45 9.44 16.72
C LEU A 154 -2.31 9.03 15.25
N ASN A 155 -3.29 9.40 14.42
CA ASN A 155 -3.28 9.19 12.97
C ASN A 155 -2.23 10.06 12.27
N TYR A 156 -1.78 11.16 12.86
CA TYR A 156 -0.63 11.89 12.36
C TYR A 156 0.68 11.29 12.87
N TYR A 157 0.84 11.18 14.19
CA TYR A 157 2.08 10.77 14.85
C TYR A 157 2.62 9.41 14.40
N THR A 158 1.74 8.40 14.37
CA THR A 158 2.17 7.01 14.18
C THR A 158 2.60 6.74 12.73
N PRO A 159 1.86 7.20 11.72
CA PRO A 159 2.30 7.15 10.33
C PRO A 159 3.61 7.90 10.08
N GLU A 160 3.75 9.13 10.56
CA GLU A 160 4.99 9.91 10.34
C GLU A 160 6.23 9.18 10.89
N CYS A 161 6.13 8.52 12.06
CA CYS A 161 7.20 7.68 12.60
C CYS A 161 7.48 6.44 11.74
N ARG A 162 6.43 5.75 11.29
CA ARG A 162 6.55 4.53 10.46
C ARG A 162 7.11 4.84 9.08
N GLU A 163 6.68 5.95 8.48
CA GLU A 163 7.17 6.42 7.20
C GLU A 163 8.67 6.76 7.30
N TYR A 164 9.09 7.43 8.37
CA TYR A 164 10.52 7.65 8.63
C TYR A 164 11.33 6.35 8.67
N GLN A 165 10.84 5.31 9.35
CA GLN A 165 11.52 4.01 9.36
C GLN A 165 11.64 3.41 7.95
N ARG A 166 10.61 3.55 7.11
CA ARG A 166 10.65 3.10 5.70
C ARG A 166 11.69 3.87 4.90
N TYR A 167 11.80 5.19 5.09
CA TYR A 167 12.87 6.00 4.49
C TYR A 167 14.26 5.52 4.94
N CYS A 168 14.47 5.24 6.22
CA CYS A 168 15.73 4.71 6.73
C CYS A 168 16.10 3.37 6.08
N ASN A 169 15.12 2.46 5.92
CA ASN A 169 15.34 1.17 5.26
C ASN A 169 15.74 1.31 3.79
N LEU A 170 15.38 2.42 3.14
CA LEU A 170 15.75 2.77 1.77
C LEU A 170 17.03 3.60 1.66
N GLY A 171 17.73 3.86 2.79
CA GLY A 171 18.96 4.64 2.83
C GLY A 171 18.78 6.15 2.90
N TRP A 172 17.55 6.63 3.14
CA TRP A 172 17.20 8.06 3.17
C TRP A 172 16.93 8.56 4.59
N GLU A 173 17.88 8.32 5.49
CA GLU A 173 17.81 8.80 6.88
C GLU A 173 17.69 10.34 6.95
N THR A 174 18.34 11.04 6.02
CA THR A 174 18.36 12.50 5.89
C THR A 174 18.18 12.93 4.44
N GLY A 175 17.53 14.08 4.22
CA GLY A 175 17.34 14.66 2.90
C GLY A 175 16.35 13.89 2.03
N ARG A 176 16.43 14.13 0.72
CA ARG A 176 15.64 13.47 -0.33
C ARG A 176 16.44 13.41 -1.63
N PRO A 177 16.05 12.56 -2.60
CA PRO A 177 16.63 12.56 -3.95
C PRO A 177 16.69 13.97 -4.55
N ALA A 178 17.76 14.25 -5.29
CA ALA A 178 17.91 15.55 -5.97
C ALA A 178 16.98 15.68 -7.17
N ASP A 179 16.66 14.55 -7.82
CA ASP A 179 15.65 14.49 -8.86
C ASP A 179 14.24 14.52 -8.25
N ASN A 180 13.38 15.38 -8.80
CA ASN A 180 12.04 15.61 -8.26
C ASN A 180 11.12 14.40 -8.47
N GLN A 181 11.29 13.65 -9.56
CA GLN A 181 10.47 12.46 -9.81
C GLN A 181 10.90 11.33 -8.87
N GLU A 182 12.20 11.12 -8.68
CA GLU A 182 12.69 10.14 -7.70
C GLU A 182 12.28 10.50 -6.26
N ALA A 183 12.30 11.79 -5.91
CA ALA A 183 11.84 12.25 -4.60
C ALA A 183 10.33 12.03 -4.41
N TYR A 184 9.53 12.29 -5.45
CA TYR A 184 8.11 12.00 -5.45
C TYR A 184 7.84 10.50 -5.36
N ASP A 185 8.54 9.66 -6.11
CA ASP A 185 8.34 8.22 -6.11
C ASP A 185 8.70 7.62 -4.74
N LEU A 186 9.82 8.05 -4.15
CA LEU A 186 10.21 7.67 -2.80
C LEU A 186 9.08 8.01 -1.81
N TRP A 187 8.65 9.27 -1.78
CA TRP A 187 7.57 9.72 -0.91
C TRP A 187 6.27 8.97 -1.17
N ASN A 188 5.84 8.86 -2.43
CA ASN A 188 4.56 8.25 -2.76
C ASN A 188 4.52 6.78 -2.33
N ASN A 189 5.62 6.04 -2.54
CA ASN A 189 5.71 4.64 -2.17
C ASN A 189 5.72 4.45 -0.65
N THR A 190 6.53 5.20 0.08
CA THR A 190 6.60 5.11 1.56
C THR A 190 5.33 5.63 2.21
N HIS A 191 4.79 6.75 1.74
CA HIS A 191 3.61 7.40 2.29
C HIS A 191 2.37 6.54 2.08
N THR A 192 2.13 6.09 0.84
CA THR A 192 0.98 5.21 0.55
C THR A 192 1.06 3.93 1.36
N SER A 193 2.22 3.28 1.39
CA SER A 193 2.44 2.05 2.16
C SER A 193 2.16 2.22 3.66
N THR A 194 2.52 3.38 4.20
CA THR A 194 2.27 3.69 5.61
C THR A 194 0.78 3.92 5.89
N LEU A 195 0.06 4.62 5.01
CA LEU A 195 -1.39 4.76 5.13
C LEU A 195 -2.10 3.41 5.06
N GLU A 196 -1.62 2.50 4.20
CA GLU A 196 -2.09 1.11 4.14
C GLU A 196 -1.81 0.34 5.44
N ASP A 197 -0.64 0.54 6.07
CA ASP A 197 -0.30 -0.12 7.35
C ASP A 197 -1.39 0.11 8.41
N TYR A 198 -1.88 1.36 8.49
CA TYR A 198 -2.84 1.79 9.50
C TYR A 198 -4.30 1.79 9.02
N ARG A 199 -4.55 1.52 7.73
CA ARG A 199 -5.89 1.59 7.11
C ARG A 199 -6.54 2.96 7.31
N ILE A 200 -5.80 4.01 6.96
CA ILE A 200 -6.24 5.40 7.02
C ILE A 200 -6.01 6.08 5.66
N THR A 201 -6.56 7.28 5.49
CA THR A 201 -6.42 8.11 4.29
C THR A 201 -5.73 9.42 4.62
N GLY A 202 -5.32 10.18 3.60
CA GLY A 202 -4.72 11.51 3.79
C GLY A 202 -5.64 12.50 4.53
N ASN A 203 -6.96 12.31 4.43
CA ASN A 203 -7.94 13.15 5.13
C ASN A 203 -7.96 12.91 6.65
N ASP A 204 -7.40 11.79 7.11
CA ASP A 204 -7.37 11.42 8.53
C ASP A 204 -6.13 11.95 9.26
N LEU A 205 -5.19 12.58 8.54
CA LEU A 205 -3.89 13.00 9.06
C LEU A 205 -3.91 14.36 9.74
N TYR A 206 -4.74 15.30 9.28
CA TYR A 206 -4.72 16.68 9.77
C TYR A 206 -5.96 17.00 10.58
N HIS A 207 -5.75 17.59 11.75
CA HIS A 207 -6.83 18.07 12.60
C HIS A 207 -7.62 19.16 11.86
N PRO A 208 -8.97 19.23 11.98
CA PRO A 208 -9.80 20.20 11.26
C PRO A 208 -9.41 21.68 11.45
N ASP A 209 -8.88 22.02 12.63
CA ASP A 209 -8.37 23.37 12.94
C ASP A 209 -7.00 23.68 12.32
N ALA A 210 -6.35 22.73 11.65
CA ALA A 210 -5.11 22.98 10.94
C ALA A 210 -5.38 23.96 9.77
N PRO A 211 -4.51 24.95 9.53
CA PRO A 211 -4.68 25.86 8.39
C PRO A 211 -4.74 25.10 7.08
N SER A 212 -5.78 25.34 6.28
CA SER A 212 -5.83 24.89 4.89
C SER A 212 -4.87 25.75 4.06
N TRP A 213 -3.89 25.13 3.42
CA TRP A 213 -2.96 25.79 2.48
C TRP A 213 -3.24 25.36 1.04
#